data_AF-A0A534QP83-F1
#
_entry.id   AF-A0A534QP83-F1
#
_cell.length_a   1.000
_cell.length_b   1.000
_cell.length_c   1.000
_cell.angle_alpha   90.00
_cell.angle_beta   90.00
_cell.angle_gamma   90.00
#
_symmetry.space_group_name_H-M   'P 1'
#
loop_
_entity.id
_entity.type
_entity.pdbx_description
1 polymer ?
#
loop_
_entity_poly.entity_id
_entity_poly.type
_entity_poly.pdbx_seq_one_letter_code
_entity_poly.pdbx_strand_id
1 'polypeptide(L)'
;MAGVALLALGVFVPARAAQKSIRPFALAVRARLQPTDRLSLFTGEEEIPFIFYVGRRVRLASGRPVELAPGYYVLDQERWGAWGRRPGWEEVLRSAHVFSRHRRDLVLVRRR
;
A
#
# COMPACT_ATOMS: atom_id res chain seq x y z
N MET A 1 35.72 6.82 -18.99
CA MET A 1 34.72 5.84 -18.50
C MET A 1 34.11 6.34 -17.18
N ALA A 2 33.15 7.28 -17.25
CA ALA A 2 32.58 7.94 -16.07
C ALA A 2 31.06 8.14 -16.20
N GLY A 3 30.34 7.11 -16.66
CA GLY A 3 28.89 7.18 -16.92
C GLY A 3 28.03 6.21 -16.10
N VAL A 4 28.62 5.33 -15.27
CA VAL A 4 27.89 4.22 -14.63
C VAL A 4 27.62 4.46 -13.14
N ALA A 5 28.35 5.36 -12.48
CA ALA A 5 28.23 5.59 -11.04
C ALA A 5 26.97 6.38 -10.63
N LEU A 6 26.51 7.32 -11.47
CA LEU A 6 25.34 8.17 -11.16
C LEU A 6 24.00 7.43 -11.30
N LEU A 7 23.89 6.51 -12.28
CA LEU A 7 22.70 5.68 -12.46
C LEU A 7 22.53 4.67 -11.32
N ALA A 8 23.62 4.09 -10.81
CA ALA A 8 23.57 3.16 -9.69
C ALA A 8 23.13 3.87 -8.39
N LEU A 9 23.72 5.03 -8.06
CA LEU A 9 23.31 5.83 -6.89
C LEU A 9 21.87 6.35 -7.02
N GLY A 10 21.50 6.83 -8.21
CA GLY A 10 20.17 7.36 -8.48
C GLY A 10 19.04 6.32 -8.49
N VAL A 11 19.33 5.03 -8.67
CA VAL A 11 18.32 3.94 -8.68
C VAL A 11 18.32 3.13 -7.36
N PHE A 12 19.48 2.91 -6.73
CA PHE A 12 19.54 2.24 -5.43
C PHE A 12 18.94 3.10 -4.30
N VAL A 13 19.12 4.41 -4.35
CA VAL A 13 18.55 5.34 -3.36
C VAL A 13 17.02 5.35 -3.38
N PRO A 14 16.31 5.49 -4.52
CA PRO A 14 14.85 5.46 -4.54
C PRO A 14 14.30 4.10 -4.14
N ALA A 15 14.90 2.98 -4.56
CA ALA A 15 14.46 1.65 -4.11
C ALA A 15 14.60 1.47 -2.59
N ARG A 16 15.71 1.93 -2.00
CA ARG A 16 15.95 1.85 -0.56
C ARG A 16 15.13 2.87 0.24
N ALA A 17 14.86 4.04 -0.31
CA ALA A 17 14.00 5.07 0.28
C ALA A 17 12.52 4.64 0.25
N ALA A 18 12.05 4.09 -0.87
CA ALA A 18 10.75 3.44 -1.01
C ALA A 18 10.59 2.32 0.04
N GLN A 19 11.56 1.40 0.12
CA GLN A 19 11.58 0.33 1.13
C GLN A 19 11.63 0.81 2.59
N LYS A 20 12.28 1.94 2.89
CA LYS A 20 12.27 2.52 4.25
C LYS A 20 10.93 3.17 4.59
N SER A 21 10.27 3.78 3.61
CA SER A 21 8.99 4.46 3.83
C SER A 21 7.79 3.52 3.98
N ILE A 22 7.88 2.30 3.43
CA ILE A 22 6.80 1.29 3.48
C ILE A 22 6.75 0.48 4.76
N ARG A 23 7.90 0.24 5.39
CA ARG A 23 7.99 -0.61 6.57
C ARG A 23 7.07 -0.14 7.72
N PRO A 24 7.07 1.14 8.15
CA PRO A 24 6.20 1.56 9.26
C PRO A 24 4.72 1.35 8.96
N PHE A 25 4.30 1.66 7.73
CA PHE A 25 2.91 1.47 7.31
C PHE A 25 2.54 -0.02 7.26
N ALA A 26 3.34 -0.85 6.62
CA ALA A 26 3.09 -2.29 6.53
C ALA A 26 3.04 -2.98 7.90
N LEU A 27 3.88 -2.56 8.85
CA LEU A 27 3.83 -3.04 10.23
C LEU A 27 2.57 -2.57 10.97
N ALA A 28 2.12 -1.34 10.74
CA ALA A 28 0.85 -0.85 11.29
C ALA A 28 -0.35 -1.62 10.72
N VAL A 29 -0.33 -1.97 9.42
CA VAL A 29 -1.33 -2.86 8.82
C VAL A 29 -1.32 -4.23 9.51
N ARG A 30 -0.13 -4.82 9.66
CA ARG A 30 0.02 -6.12 10.34
C ARG A 30 -0.50 -6.10 11.77
N ALA A 31 -0.24 -5.03 12.53
CA ALA A 31 -0.70 -4.91 13.91
C ALA A 31 -2.24 -4.76 14.01
N ARG A 32 -2.87 -4.21 12.97
CA ARG A 32 -4.31 -3.91 12.94
C ARG A 32 -5.17 -5.07 12.47
N LEU A 33 -4.64 -5.90 11.58
CA LEU A 33 -5.39 -6.97 10.92
C LEU A 33 -5.10 -8.33 11.55
N GLN A 34 -6.11 -9.18 11.61
CA GLN A 34 -5.95 -10.57 11.99
C GLN A 34 -5.27 -11.38 10.86
N PRO A 35 -4.55 -12.47 11.19
CA PRO A 35 -3.93 -13.36 10.21
C PRO A 35 -4.91 -13.97 9.19
N THR A 36 -6.20 -14.05 9.55
CA THR A 36 -7.28 -14.61 8.71
C THR A 36 -7.96 -13.58 7.82
N ASP A 37 -7.76 -12.28 8.06
CA ASP A 37 -8.43 -11.21 7.32
C ASP A 37 -8.04 -11.21 5.84
N ARG A 38 -8.97 -11.14 4.90
CA ARG A 38 -8.59 -11.06 3.48
C ARG A 38 -7.97 -9.69 3.20
N LEU A 39 -6.73 -9.65 2.73
CA LEU A 39 -6.01 -8.42 2.38
C LEU A 39 -5.66 -8.41 0.90
N SER A 40 -6.06 -7.35 0.20
CA SER A 40 -5.72 -7.12 -1.20
C SER A 40 -5.03 -5.77 -1.42
N LEU A 41 -4.21 -5.67 -2.45
CA LEU A 41 -3.42 -4.50 -2.79
C LEU A 41 -3.73 -4.01 -4.20
N PHE A 42 -3.90 -2.69 -4.36
CA PHE A 42 -4.19 -2.01 -5.63
C PHE A 42 -2.97 -1.30 -6.23
N THR A 43 -1.80 -1.40 -5.62
CA THR A 43 -0.59 -0.68 -6.03
C THR A 43 0.45 -1.68 -6.54
N GLY A 44 1.02 -1.43 -7.73
CA GLY A 44 1.90 -2.38 -8.44
C GLY A 44 3.40 -2.22 -8.19
N GLU A 45 3.86 -1.00 -7.90
CA GLU A 45 5.30 -0.70 -7.92
C GLU A 45 6.02 -1.02 -6.61
N GLU A 46 5.30 -1.09 -5.48
CA GLU A 46 5.86 -1.36 -4.15
C GLU A 46 5.31 -2.64 -3.51
N GLU A 47 4.75 -3.56 -4.31
CA GLU A 47 4.13 -4.81 -3.85
C GLU A 47 5.09 -5.66 -3.01
N ILE A 48 6.31 -5.84 -3.50
CA ILE A 48 7.26 -6.81 -2.91
C ILE A 48 7.69 -6.38 -1.49
N PRO A 49 8.12 -5.12 -1.25
CA PRO A 49 8.42 -4.66 0.11
C PRO A 49 7.20 -4.68 1.06
N PHE A 50 6.00 -4.36 0.56
CA PHE A 50 4.79 -4.36 1.39
C PHE A 50 4.50 -5.76 1.92
N ILE A 51 4.43 -6.72 0.98
CA ILE A 51 4.12 -8.13 1.25
C ILE A 51 5.12 -8.72 2.25
N PHE A 52 6.40 -8.37 2.10
CA PHE A 52 7.45 -8.81 3.03
C PHE A 52 7.19 -8.33 4.46
N TYR A 53 6.93 -7.04 4.68
CA TYR A 53 6.77 -6.48 6.03
C TYR A 53 5.43 -6.80 6.68
N VAL A 54 4.35 -6.94 5.91
CA VAL A 54 3.05 -7.35 6.44
C VAL A 54 3.06 -8.82 6.89
N GLY A 55 3.99 -9.64 6.37
CA GLY A 55 4.22 -11.01 6.82
C GLY A 55 3.08 -11.97 6.50
N ARG A 56 2.33 -11.71 5.42
CA ARG A 56 1.20 -12.53 4.99
C ARG A 56 1.04 -12.51 3.47
N ARG A 57 0.32 -13.49 2.94
CA ARG A 57 -0.07 -13.47 1.53
C ARG A 57 -1.06 -12.32 1.28
N VAL A 58 -0.73 -11.47 0.32
CA VAL A 58 -1.58 -10.39 -0.16
C VAL A 58 -1.99 -10.71 -1.58
N ARG A 59 -3.25 -10.48 -1.92
CA ARG A 59 -3.74 -10.65 -3.29
C ARG A 59 -3.66 -9.32 -4.03
N LEU A 60 -3.45 -9.36 -5.33
CA LEU A 60 -3.62 -8.16 -6.15
C LEU A 60 -5.10 -7.97 -6.45
N ALA A 61 -5.57 -6.73 -6.33
CA ALA A 61 -6.91 -6.34 -6.66
C ALA A 61 -6.91 -5.35 -7.83
N SER A 62 -7.96 -5.44 -8.63
CA SER A 62 -8.24 -4.56 -9.75
C SER A 62 -9.76 -4.35 -9.84
N GLY A 63 -10.20 -3.45 -10.72
CA GLY A 63 -11.63 -3.17 -10.92
C GLY A 63 -12.19 -2.07 -10.03
N ARG A 64 -13.52 -1.95 -10.06
CA ARG A 64 -14.26 -0.88 -9.37
C ARG A 64 -14.62 -1.28 -7.95
N PRO A 65 -14.81 -0.31 -7.02
CA PRO A 65 -15.15 -0.60 -5.62
C PRO A 65 -16.33 -1.55 -5.44
N VAL A 66 -17.35 -1.42 -6.29
CA VAL A 66 -18.59 -2.18 -6.20
C VAL A 66 -18.39 -3.66 -6.51
N GLU A 67 -17.39 -3.99 -7.32
CA GLU A 67 -17.06 -5.34 -7.79
C GLU A 67 -16.21 -6.12 -6.77
N LEU A 68 -15.69 -5.44 -5.75
CA LEU A 68 -14.76 -6.03 -4.81
C LEU A 68 -15.46 -6.87 -3.74
N ALA A 69 -14.94 -8.06 -3.47
CA ALA A 69 -15.46 -8.87 -2.37
C ALA A 69 -15.28 -8.17 -1.00
N PRO A 70 -15.98 -8.62 0.05
CA PRO A 70 -15.68 -8.18 1.41
C PRO A 70 -14.25 -8.51 1.82
N GLY A 71 -13.59 -7.56 2.49
CA GLY A 71 -12.19 -7.67 2.88
C GLY A 71 -11.50 -6.32 3.06
N TYR A 72 -10.21 -6.39 3.33
CA TYR A 72 -9.32 -5.24 3.47
C TYR A 72 -8.59 -4.96 2.17
N TYR A 73 -8.46 -3.68 1.87
CA TYR A 73 -7.86 -3.20 0.64
C TYR A 73 -6.86 -2.10 0.95
N VAL A 74 -5.66 -2.24 0.38
CA VAL A 74 -4.60 -1.24 0.44
C VAL A 74 -4.54 -0.55 -0.92
N LEU A 75 -4.64 0.76 -0.92
CA LEU A 75 -4.62 1.59 -2.12
C LEU A 75 -4.11 2.98 -1.80
N ASP A 76 -3.76 3.73 -2.83
CA ASP A 76 -3.41 5.14 -2.70
C ASP A 76 -4.66 6.01 -2.38
N GLN A 77 -4.47 7.05 -1.58
CA GLN A 77 -5.49 8.00 -1.15
C GLN A 77 -6.07 8.81 -2.31
N GLU A 78 -5.31 9.11 -3.36
CA GLU A 78 -5.84 9.75 -4.57
C GLU A 78 -6.80 8.80 -5.30
N ARG A 79 -6.47 7.51 -5.37
CA ARG A 79 -7.37 6.49 -5.93
C ARG A 79 -8.65 6.39 -5.12
N TRP A 80 -8.56 6.41 -3.79
CA TRP A 80 -9.75 6.46 -2.94
C TRP A 80 -10.55 7.76 -3.14
N GLY A 81 -9.86 8.90 -3.23
CA GLY A 81 -10.48 10.19 -3.51
C GLY A 81 -11.25 10.20 -4.82
N ALA A 82 -10.68 9.62 -5.89
CA ALA A 82 -11.33 9.47 -7.19
C ALA A 82 -12.55 8.54 -7.12
N TRP A 83 -12.55 7.54 -6.22
CA TRP A 83 -13.71 6.70 -5.99
C TRP A 83 -14.82 7.43 -5.22
N GLY A 84 -14.48 8.41 -4.39
CA GLY A 84 -15.41 9.12 -3.51
C GLY A 84 -15.88 8.26 -2.33
N ARG A 85 -16.57 8.87 -1.36
CA ARG A 85 -17.07 8.15 -0.17
C ARG A 85 -18.12 7.11 -0.60
N ARG A 86 -17.84 5.82 -0.37
CA ARG A 86 -18.73 4.72 -0.76
C ARG A 86 -19.40 4.07 0.45
N PRO A 87 -20.72 3.78 0.40
CA PRO A 87 -21.39 2.97 1.41
C PRO A 87 -20.74 1.59 1.56
N GLY A 88 -20.65 1.08 2.79
CA GLY A 88 -20.07 -0.23 3.09
C GLY A 88 -18.54 -0.26 3.16
N TRP A 89 -17.88 0.88 2.95
CA TRP A 89 -16.43 1.05 3.07
C TRP A 89 -16.08 1.90 4.29
N GLU A 90 -15.11 1.44 5.06
CA GLU A 90 -14.61 2.14 6.25
C GLU A 90 -13.10 2.34 6.15
N GLU A 91 -12.61 3.52 6.51
CA GLU A 91 -11.18 3.78 6.67
C GLU A 91 -10.67 3.14 7.96
N VAL A 92 -9.63 2.31 7.84
CA VAL A 92 -9.05 1.55 8.96
C VAL A 92 -7.73 2.15 9.40
N LEU A 93 -6.90 2.51 8.42
CA LEU A 93 -5.58 3.06 8.64
C LEU A 93 -5.22 3.97 7.48
N ARG A 94 -4.62 5.11 7.79
CA ARG A 94 -4.14 6.08 6.82
C ARG A 94 -2.66 6.35 7.07
N SER A 95 -1.84 6.24 6.01
CA SER A 95 -0.43 6.62 6.13
C SER A 95 -0.34 8.12 6.37
N ALA A 96 0.28 8.53 7.48
CA ALA A 96 0.65 9.91 7.70
C ALA A 96 1.82 10.28 6.75
N HIS A 97 1.78 11.47 6.15
CA HIS A 97 2.75 11.93 5.14
C HIS A 97 4.18 12.18 5.67
N VAL A 98 4.54 11.59 6.80
CA VAL A 98 5.68 12.02 7.62
C VAL A 98 7.04 11.73 6.96
N PHE A 99 7.12 10.72 6.07
CA PHE A 99 8.40 10.24 5.53
C PHE A 99 8.51 10.22 4.01
N SER A 100 7.44 10.48 3.26
CA SER A 100 7.48 10.52 1.79
C SER A 100 6.31 11.33 1.24
N ARG A 101 6.61 12.36 0.44
CA ARG A 101 5.60 13.09 -0.36
C ARG A 101 4.93 12.19 -1.41
N HIS A 102 5.55 11.05 -1.71
CA HIS A 102 5.11 10.10 -2.73
C HIS A 102 4.21 9.00 -2.18
N ARG A 103 4.07 8.89 -0.85
CA ARG A 103 3.38 7.76 -0.22
C ARG A 103 2.11 8.22 0.48
N ARG A 104 0.97 7.94 -0.16
CA ARG A 104 -0.35 8.28 0.36
C ARG A 104 -1.20 7.03 0.49
N ASP A 105 -0.66 5.99 1.11
CA ASP A 105 -1.42 4.74 1.26
C ASP A 105 -2.59 4.88 2.25
N LEU A 106 -3.60 4.06 2.01
CA LEU A 106 -4.83 3.93 2.76
C LEU A 106 -5.18 2.45 2.87
N VAL A 107 -5.63 2.03 4.06
CA VAL A 107 -6.31 0.76 4.26
C VAL A 107 -7.79 1.02 4.48
N LEU A 108 -8.60 0.39 3.65
CA LEU A 108 -10.04 0.37 3.77
C LEU A 108 -10.53 -1.04 4.07
N VAL A 109 -11.65 -1.16 4.78
CA VAL A 109 -12.38 -2.41 4.92
C VAL A 109 -13.74 -2.29 4.25
N ARG A 110 -14.10 -3.31 3.46
CA ARG A 110 -15.46 -3.52 2.95
C ARG A 110 -16.12 -4.61 3.77
N ARG A 111 -17.18 -4.26 4.53
CA ARG A 111 -17.80 -5.16 5.52
C ARG A 111 -18.94 -6.00 4.96
N ARG A 112 -19.57 -5.60 3.84
CA ARG A 112 -20.65 -6.31 3.15
C ARG A 112 -20.62 -6.05 1.64
#